data_AF-A0A352JVA0-F1
#
_entry.id   AF-A0A352JVA0-F1
#
_cell.length_a   1.000
_cell.length_b   1.000
_cell.length_c   1.000
_cell.angle_alpha   90.00
_cell.angle_beta   90.00
_cell.angle_gamma   90.00
#
_symmetry.space_group_name_H-M   'P 1'
#
loop_
_entity.id
_entity.type
_entity.pdbx_description
1 polymer ?
#
loop_
_entity_poly.entity_id
_entity_poly.type
_entity_poly.pdbx_seq_one_letter_code
_entity_poly.pdbx_strand_id
1 'polypeptide(L)'
;MKTKLLIVILALCACVWVVAQAQEESQKLVDPGKPDQILLDSLQAKAGQSIKMGLQVLVDDETSFDGKTWSGVGSFCIPLKYNPSVIKLDSVIFRNMVTQWDEKFTNKGIDTGFVSLAGIYTLKGAEKPAIISPDKPLEIATFFMQIKAGAKPGKYTFELTKDPLQGGLYFGSIDGYHSWKPAFTSGKVIVVK
;
A
#
# COMPACT_ATOMS: atom_id res chain seq x y z
N MET A 1 53.04 -19.73 -14.31
CA MET A 1 52.23 -18.51 -14.05
C MET A 1 50.73 -18.67 -14.30
N LYS A 2 50.26 -19.54 -15.22
CA LYS A 2 48.83 -19.65 -15.58
C LYS A 2 47.92 -20.24 -14.49
N THR A 3 48.43 -21.16 -13.66
CA THR A 3 47.63 -21.87 -12.64
C THR A 3 47.26 -21.00 -11.44
N LYS A 4 48.13 -20.07 -11.03
CA LYS A 4 47.89 -19.19 -9.88
C LYS A 4 46.78 -18.15 -10.17
N LEU A 5 46.76 -17.62 -11.39
CA LEU A 5 45.71 -16.68 -11.82
C LEU A 5 44.34 -17.36 -11.90
N LEU A 6 44.29 -18.61 -12.37
CA LEU A 6 43.06 -19.40 -12.42
C LEU A 6 42.46 -19.65 -11.03
N ILE A 7 43.31 -19.96 -10.04
CA ILE A 7 42.86 -20.18 -8.65
C ILE A 7 42.28 -18.90 -8.04
N VAL A 8 42.89 -17.74 -8.30
CA VAL A 8 42.39 -16.45 -7.79
C VAL A 8 41.04 -16.11 -8.41
N ILE A 9 40.85 -16.34 -9.72
CA ILE A 9 39.57 -16.09 -10.38
C ILE A 9 38.48 -17.02 -9.83
N LEU A 10 38.77 -18.31 -9.64
CA LEU A 10 37.82 -19.26 -9.07
C LEU A 10 37.43 -18.90 -7.62
N ALA A 11 38.38 -18.43 -6.81
CA ALA A 11 38.11 -17.97 -5.45
C ALA A 11 37.21 -16.72 -5.43
N LEU A 12 37.44 -15.77 -6.35
CA LEU A 12 36.59 -14.58 -6.49
C LEU A 12 35.18 -14.94 -6.95
N CYS A 13 35.03 -15.84 -7.93
CA CYS A 13 33.72 -16.32 -8.36
C CYS A 13 32.96 -17.02 -7.21
N ALA A 14 33.65 -17.83 -6.40
CA ALA A 14 33.05 -18.48 -5.24
C ALA A 14 32.59 -17.47 -4.18
N CYS A 15 33.38 -16.42 -3.91
CA CYS A 15 32.99 -15.36 -2.97
C CYS A 15 31.76 -14.58 -3.46
N VAL A 16 31.73 -14.23 -4.75
CA VAL A 16 30.56 -13.54 -5.35
C VAL A 16 29.32 -14.42 -5.29
N TRP A 17 29.45 -15.73 -5.51
CA TRP A 17 28.34 -16.67 -5.40
C TRP A 17 27.79 -16.80 -3.98
N VAL A 18 28.67 -16.89 -2.98
CA VAL A 18 28.27 -16.96 -1.56
C VAL A 18 27.58 -15.67 -1.12
N VAL A 19 28.06 -14.51 -1.58
CA VAL A 19 27.42 -13.20 -1.28
C VAL A 19 26.07 -13.06 -2.00
N ALA A 20 25.96 -13.52 -3.25
CA ALA A 20 24.70 -13.51 -4.00
C ALA A 20 23.65 -14.44 -3.37
N GLN A 21 24.05 -15.64 -2.96
CA GLN A 21 23.16 -16.57 -2.24
C GLN A 21 22.76 -16.03 -0.85
N ALA A 22 23.68 -15.38 -0.14
CA ALA A 22 23.34 -14.74 1.14
C ALA A 22 22.36 -13.56 0.98
N GLN A 23 22.43 -12.80 -0.12
CA GLN A 23 21.40 -11.79 -0.45
C GLN A 23 20.06 -12.43 -0.82
N GLU A 24 20.08 -13.56 -1.54
CA GLU A 24 18.87 -14.28 -1.93
C GLU A 24 18.19 -14.99 -0.75
N GLU A 25 18.97 -15.46 0.24
CA GLU A 25 18.46 -16.03 1.50
C GLU A 25 18.03 -14.95 2.52
N SER A 26 18.70 -13.79 2.53
CA SER A 26 18.25 -12.60 3.28
C SER A 26 16.87 -12.10 2.81
N GLN A 27 16.58 -12.22 1.51
CA GLN A 27 15.24 -11.98 0.96
C GLN A 27 14.22 -13.09 1.25
N LYS A 28 14.66 -14.22 1.83
CA LYS A 28 13.84 -15.36 2.27
C LYS A 28 13.77 -15.50 3.79
N LEU A 29 13.99 -14.42 4.54
CA LEU A 29 13.44 -14.34 5.88
C LEU A 29 11.91 -14.30 5.73
N VAL A 30 11.31 -15.48 5.80
CA VAL A 30 9.87 -15.66 5.88
C VAL A 30 9.45 -15.05 7.21
N ASP A 31 8.89 -13.86 7.14
CA ASP A 31 8.17 -13.23 8.23
C ASP A 31 7.12 -14.23 8.79
N PRO A 32 7.21 -14.64 10.07
CA PRO A 32 6.19 -15.48 10.71
C PRO A 32 4.89 -14.72 11.03
N GLY A 33 4.81 -13.42 10.70
CA GLY A 33 3.66 -12.56 10.90
C GLY A 33 2.48 -12.81 9.97
N LYS A 34 1.32 -12.27 10.36
CA LYS A 34 0.15 -12.20 9.47
C LYS A 34 0.57 -11.41 8.22
N PRO A 35 0.30 -11.86 6.98
CA PRO A 35 0.75 -11.13 5.82
C PRO A 35 0.12 -9.74 5.82
N ASP A 36 0.95 -8.72 5.62
CA ASP A 36 0.48 -7.35 5.51
C ASP A 36 -0.55 -7.22 4.40
N GLN A 37 -1.71 -6.67 4.75
CA GLN A 37 -2.88 -6.63 3.88
C GLN A 37 -3.48 -5.25 3.81
N ILE A 38 -3.96 -4.92 2.63
CA ILE A 38 -4.93 -3.86 2.40
C ILE A 38 -6.23 -4.53 1.98
N LEU A 39 -7.30 -4.20 2.69
CA LEU A 39 -8.64 -4.71 2.48
C LEU A 39 -9.55 -3.53 2.14
N LEU A 40 -10.19 -3.56 0.99
CA LEU A 40 -11.21 -2.59 0.64
C LEU A 40 -12.59 -3.25 0.72
N ASP A 41 -13.54 -2.61 1.39
CA ASP A 41 -14.86 -3.21 1.64
C ASP A 41 -15.58 -3.56 0.32
N SER A 42 -16.43 -4.59 0.38
CA SER A 42 -17.37 -4.90 -0.70
C SER A 42 -18.79 -4.60 -0.26
N LEU A 43 -19.52 -3.83 -1.06
CA LEU A 43 -20.82 -3.26 -0.72
C LEU A 43 -21.85 -3.57 -1.79
N GLN A 44 -23.11 -3.59 -1.39
CA GLN A 44 -24.25 -3.64 -2.29
C GLN A 44 -24.96 -2.29 -2.26
N ALA A 45 -25.37 -1.78 -3.43
CA ALA A 45 -25.99 -0.47 -3.56
C ALA A 45 -27.01 -0.42 -4.70
N LYS A 46 -27.92 0.56 -4.66
CA LYS A 46 -28.82 0.87 -5.78
C LYS A 46 -28.31 2.07 -6.57
N ALA A 47 -28.76 2.18 -7.81
CA ALA A 47 -28.56 3.39 -8.60
C ALA A 47 -29.09 4.63 -7.87
N GLY A 48 -28.30 5.70 -7.85
CA GLY A 48 -28.60 6.96 -7.15
C GLY A 48 -28.19 6.99 -5.68
N GLN A 49 -27.83 5.86 -5.08
CA GLN A 49 -27.51 5.75 -3.66
C GLN A 49 -26.11 6.30 -3.32
N SER A 50 -26.02 7.04 -2.22
CA SER A 50 -24.74 7.38 -1.58
C SER A 50 -24.26 6.24 -0.69
N ILE A 51 -22.96 5.92 -0.75
CA ILE A 51 -22.33 4.83 -0.01
C ILE A 51 -21.02 5.28 0.65
N LYS A 52 -20.65 4.57 1.71
CA LYS A 52 -19.37 4.70 2.42
C LYS A 52 -18.62 3.39 2.32
N MET A 53 -17.38 3.41 1.84
CA MET A 53 -16.51 2.23 1.73
C MET A 53 -15.25 2.46 2.57
N GLY A 54 -14.93 1.52 3.46
CA GLY A 54 -13.70 1.56 4.25
C GLY A 54 -12.55 0.89 3.52
N LEU A 55 -11.35 1.46 3.67
CA LEU A 55 -10.09 0.80 3.38
C LEU A 55 -9.37 0.53 4.69
N GLN A 56 -9.13 -0.75 4.94
CA GLN A 56 -8.56 -1.27 6.16
C GLN A 56 -7.17 -1.82 5.85
N VAL A 57 -6.26 -1.64 6.80
CA VAL A 57 -4.91 -2.20 6.73
C VAL A 57 -4.72 -3.15 7.89
N LEU A 58 -4.09 -4.29 7.60
CA LEU A 58 -3.48 -5.18 8.58
C LEU A 58 -1.97 -5.12 8.35
N VAL A 59 -1.20 -4.51 9.25
CA VAL A 59 0.26 -4.44 9.15
C VAL A 59 0.89 -4.54 10.53
N ASP A 60 1.95 -5.32 10.63
CA ASP A 60 2.74 -5.54 11.84
C ASP A 60 4.23 -5.55 11.51
N ASP A 61 4.74 -4.38 11.07
CA ASP A 61 6.16 -4.21 10.81
C ASP A 61 6.87 -3.73 12.07
N GLU A 62 8.08 -4.24 12.33
CA GLU A 62 8.99 -3.70 13.34
C GLU A 62 10.34 -3.39 12.69
N THR A 63 10.65 -2.10 12.59
CA THR A 63 11.91 -1.62 12.04
C THR A 63 12.81 -1.08 13.15
N SER A 64 14.05 -1.55 13.22
CA SER A 64 15.07 -0.98 14.10
C SER A 64 15.92 0.06 13.37
N PHE A 65 15.87 1.32 13.83
CA PHE A 65 16.59 2.45 13.23
C PHE A 65 17.08 3.44 14.31
N ASP A 66 18.32 3.92 14.18
CA ASP A 66 18.98 4.85 15.13
C ASP A 66 18.96 4.36 16.59
N GLY A 67 19.24 3.06 16.79
CA GLY A 67 19.26 2.44 18.11
C GLY A 67 17.89 2.34 18.80
N LYS A 68 16.80 2.59 18.06
CA LYS A 68 15.42 2.48 18.53
C LYS A 68 14.64 1.52 17.64
N THR A 69 13.71 0.78 18.22
CA THR A 69 12.73 -0.01 17.48
C THR A 69 11.46 0.79 17.30
N TRP A 70 10.97 0.80 16.07
CA TRP A 70 9.75 1.47 15.65
C TRP A 70 8.82 0.41 15.09
N SER A 71 7.53 0.52 15.36
CA SER A 71 6.53 -0.36 14.77
C SER A 71 5.76 0.38 13.68
N GLY A 72 5.51 -0.30 12.57
CA GLY A 72 4.59 0.02 11.48
C GLY A 72 5.14 0.87 10.34
N VAL A 73 4.21 1.39 9.54
CA VAL A 73 4.51 1.94 8.21
C VAL A 73 4.89 3.42 8.28
N GLY A 74 6.06 3.74 7.74
CA GLY A 74 6.59 5.09 7.60
C GLY A 74 6.17 5.79 6.30
N SER A 75 5.83 5.05 5.24
CA SER A 75 5.24 5.64 4.04
C SER A 75 4.38 4.64 3.28
N PHE A 76 3.43 5.10 2.49
CA PHE A 76 2.63 4.20 1.66
C PHE A 76 2.11 4.89 0.41
N CYS A 77 1.80 4.08 -0.59
CA CYS A 77 1.04 4.47 -1.77
C CYS A 77 0.05 3.37 -2.13
N ILE A 78 -1.23 3.73 -2.29
CA ILE A 78 -2.31 2.82 -2.66
C ILE A 78 -3.07 3.45 -3.85
N PRO A 79 -2.60 3.22 -5.08
CA PRO A 79 -3.25 3.73 -6.28
C PRO A 79 -4.38 2.79 -6.72
N LEU A 80 -5.60 3.32 -6.77
CA LEU A 80 -6.81 2.60 -7.15
C LEU A 80 -7.44 3.25 -8.39
N LYS A 81 -7.93 2.40 -9.29
CA LYS A 81 -8.84 2.79 -10.35
C LYS A 81 -10.22 2.18 -10.12
N TYR A 82 -11.25 2.90 -10.57
CA TYR A 82 -12.65 2.50 -10.50
C TYR A 82 -13.38 2.94 -11.77
N ASN A 83 -14.63 2.53 -11.94
CA ASN A 83 -15.41 2.91 -13.12
C ASN A 83 -16.16 4.24 -12.89
N PRO A 84 -15.69 5.38 -13.45
CA PRO A 84 -16.32 6.68 -13.23
C PRO A 84 -17.66 6.81 -13.95
N SER A 85 -18.00 5.96 -14.92
CA SER A 85 -19.33 5.97 -15.54
C SER A 85 -20.44 5.45 -14.62
N VAL A 86 -20.06 4.83 -13.50
CA VAL A 86 -20.97 4.17 -12.55
C VAL A 86 -20.87 4.77 -11.16
N ILE A 87 -19.64 5.03 -10.71
CA ILE A 87 -19.35 5.53 -9.37
C ILE A 87 -18.84 6.96 -9.52
N LYS A 88 -19.42 7.89 -8.77
CA LYS A 88 -18.86 9.21 -8.52
C LYS A 88 -18.19 9.17 -7.15
N LEU A 89 -16.90 9.49 -7.08
CA LEU A 89 -16.22 9.67 -5.81
C LEU A 89 -16.37 11.12 -5.38
N ASP A 90 -16.98 11.35 -4.21
CA ASP A 90 -17.24 12.70 -3.70
C ASP A 90 -16.07 13.19 -2.83
N SER A 91 -15.56 12.32 -1.95
CA SER A 91 -14.41 12.63 -1.09
C SER A 91 -13.77 11.35 -0.53
N VAL A 92 -12.53 11.50 -0.04
CA VAL A 92 -11.86 10.50 0.78
C VAL A 92 -11.43 11.18 2.08
N ILE A 93 -11.63 10.52 3.21
CA ILE A 93 -11.22 11.02 4.52
C ILE A 93 -10.28 9.99 5.16
N PHE A 94 -9.05 10.39 5.49
CA PHE A 94 -8.15 9.53 6.28
C PHE A 94 -8.65 9.39 7.71
N ARG A 95 -8.42 8.21 8.28
CA ARG A 95 -8.79 7.81 9.64
C ARG A 95 -7.56 7.22 10.31
N ASN A 96 -7.45 7.39 11.62
CA ASN A 96 -6.43 6.71 12.44
C ASN A 96 -4.99 6.83 11.90
N MET A 97 -4.70 7.91 11.17
CA MET A 97 -3.40 8.22 10.60
C MET A 97 -2.93 9.55 11.17
N VAL A 98 -1.63 9.64 11.45
CA VAL A 98 -0.97 10.88 11.86
C VAL A 98 -0.03 11.29 10.73
N THR A 99 -0.55 11.97 9.71
CA THR A 99 0.26 12.69 8.70
C THR A 99 -0.51 13.86 8.13
N GLN A 100 0.22 14.92 7.78
CA GLN A 100 -0.27 15.95 6.86
C GLN A 100 -0.61 15.27 5.53
N TRP A 101 -1.90 15.26 5.19
CA TRP A 101 -2.38 14.97 3.85
C TRP A 101 -1.77 16.03 2.92
N ASP A 102 -0.68 15.72 2.21
CA ASP A 102 -0.19 16.66 1.19
C ASP A 102 -1.09 16.53 -0.04
N GLU A 103 -1.92 17.57 -0.21
CA GLU A 103 -2.91 17.68 -1.28
C GLU A 103 -2.27 17.59 -2.68
N LYS A 104 -0.96 17.78 -2.82
CA LYS A 104 -0.21 17.57 -4.07
C LYS A 104 -0.16 16.10 -4.49
N PHE A 105 -0.32 15.17 -3.55
CA PHE A 105 -0.37 13.73 -3.82
C PHE A 105 -1.80 13.23 -4.08
N THR A 106 -2.81 14.04 -3.76
CA THR A 106 -4.17 13.77 -4.22
C THR A 106 -4.33 14.12 -5.68
N ASN A 107 -4.98 13.22 -6.39
CA ASN A 107 -5.49 13.47 -7.73
C ASN A 107 -6.32 14.77 -7.71
N LYS A 108 -5.89 15.79 -8.46
CA LYS A 108 -6.53 17.13 -8.48
C LYS A 108 -7.98 17.11 -9.01
N GLY A 109 -8.47 15.96 -9.49
CA GLY A 109 -9.87 15.68 -9.74
C GLY A 109 -10.29 14.37 -9.07
N ILE A 110 -11.23 14.43 -8.12
CA ILE A 110 -11.64 13.27 -7.33
C ILE A 110 -12.53 12.30 -8.15
N ASP A 111 -13.14 12.74 -9.26
CA ASP A 111 -14.04 11.94 -10.13
C ASP A 111 -13.43 11.59 -11.51
N THR A 112 -12.16 11.20 -11.57
CA THR A 112 -11.53 10.80 -12.85
C THR A 112 -11.48 9.28 -13.05
N GLY A 113 -12.07 8.49 -12.15
CA GLY A 113 -11.89 7.03 -12.14
C GLY A 113 -10.56 6.57 -11.53
N PHE A 114 -9.82 7.49 -10.89
CA PHE A 114 -8.53 7.23 -10.26
C PHE A 114 -8.45 7.94 -8.91
N VAL A 115 -7.85 7.27 -7.93
CA VAL A 115 -7.55 7.82 -6.60
C VAL A 115 -6.23 7.22 -6.12
N SER A 116 -5.35 8.09 -5.63
CA SER A 116 -4.08 7.69 -5.04
C SER A 116 -4.09 8.08 -3.57
N LEU A 117 -3.97 7.09 -2.69
CA LEU A 117 -3.77 7.35 -1.27
C LEU A 117 -2.27 7.26 -1.00
N ALA A 118 -1.65 8.37 -0.66
CA ALA A 118 -0.25 8.40 -0.28
C ALA A 118 -0.07 9.10 1.06
N GLY A 119 0.87 8.60 1.86
CA GLY A 119 1.25 9.20 3.13
C GLY A 119 2.73 8.99 3.38
N ILE A 120 3.38 10.00 3.94
CA ILE A 120 4.79 9.94 4.34
C ILE A 120 4.86 10.46 5.78
N TYR A 121 5.40 9.62 6.65
CA TYR A 121 5.80 10.00 7.99
C TYR A 121 7.03 10.90 7.92
N THR A 122 7.01 12.00 8.69
CA THR A 122 8.21 12.82 8.86
C THR A 122 8.82 12.56 10.23
N LEU A 123 10.08 12.16 10.27
CA LEU A 123 10.86 12.01 11.52
C LEU A 123 11.06 13.34 12.27
N LYS A 124 10.58 14.46 11.74
CA LYS A 124 10.71 15.81 12.31
C LYS A 124 9.43 16.19 13.06
N GLY A 125 9.33 15.84 14.34
CA GLY A 125 8.23 16.31 15.20
C GLY A 125 7.92 15.39 16.38
N ALA A 126 6.84 15.71 17.09
CA ALA A 126 6.24 14.86 18.13
C ALA A 126 5.22 13.86 17.52
N GLU A 127 5.16 13.77 16.20
CA GLU A 127 4.28 12.86 15.48
C GLU A 127 4.72 11.43 15.77
N LYS A 128 3.80 10.58 16.24
CA LYS A 128 4.08 9.16 16.43
C LYS A 128 3.87 8.46 15.09
N PRO A 129 4.88 7.78 14.54
CA PRO A 129 4.64 6.92 13.40
C PRO A 129 3.68 5.82 13.84
N ALA A 130 2.63 5.61 13.05
CA ALA A 130 2.58 4.44 12.19
C ALA A 130 1.14 3.94 11.97
N ILE A 131 0.89 3.52 10.74
CA ILE A 131 -0.15 2.54 10.49
C ILE A 131 0.37 1.23 11.09
N ILE A 132 -0.17 0.85 12.24
CA ILE A 132 0.08 -0.43 12.93
C ILE A 132 -1.29 -1.00 13.26
N SER A 133 -1.47 -2.29 13.01
CA SER A 133 -2.73 -2.95 13.27
C SER A 133 -2.49 -4.45 13.46
N PRO A 134 -1.74 -4.84 14.51
CA PRO A 134 -1.20 -6.19 14.65
C PRO A 134 -2.31 -7.20 14.97
N ASP A 135 -3.32 -6.76 15.71
CA ASP A 135 -4.40 -7.63 16.19
C ASP A 135 -5.54 -7.79 15.17
N LYS A 136 -5.95 -6.68 14.55
CA LYS A 136 -7.10 -6.60 13.65
C LYS A 136 -6.90 -5.52 12.59
N PRO A 137 -7.55 -5.61 11.42
CA PRO A 137 -7.52 -4.55 10.43
C PRO A 137 -8.00 -3.21 10.99
N LEU A 138 -7.29 -2.14 10.65
CA LEU A 138 -7.58 -0.76 11.03
C LEU A 138 -8.04 0.03 9.80
N GLU A 139 -9.22 0.66 9.84
CA GLU A 139 -9.66 1.58 8.79
C GLU A 139 -8.73 2.80 8.77
N ILE A 140 -8.00 2.98 7.66
CA ILE A 140 -7.10 4.13 7.45
C ILE A 140 -7.71 5.18 6.51
N ALA A 141 -8.69 4.79 5.69
CA ALA A 141 -9.38 5.70 4.79
C ALA A 141 -10.85 5.33 4.62
N THR A 142 -11.70 6.35 4.54
CA THR A 142 -13.09 6.24 4.15
C THR A 142 -13.30 6.88 2.77
N PHE A 143 -13.91 6.15 1.83
CA PHE A 143 -14.39 6.67 0.56
C PHE A 143 -15.88 7.01 0.66
N PHE A 144 -16.23 8.26 0.35
CA PHE A 144 -17.62 8.71 0.21
C PHE A 144 -17.95 8.81 -1.27
N MET A 145 -18.96 8.06 -1.71
CA MET A 145 -19.28 7.90 -3.12
C MET A 145 -20.78 7.96 -3.37
N GLN A 146 -21.14 8.24 -4.61
CA GLN A 146 -22.49 8.12 -5.12
C GLN A 146 -22.52 7.16 -6.32
N ILE A 147 -23.47 6.23 -6.31
CA ILE A 147 -23.77 5.41 -7.49
C ILE A 147 -24.62 6.26 -8.43
N LYS A 148 -24.16 6.44 -9.67
CA LYS A 148 -24.87 7.26 -10.67
C LYS A 148 -26.27 6.67 -10.92
N ALA A 149 -27.28 7.53 -11.05
CA ALA A 149 -28.68 7.09 -11.20
C ALA A 149 -28.93 6.22 -12.45
N GLY A 150 -28.09 6.35 -13.48
CA GLY A 150 -28.13 5.52 -14.69
C GLY A 150 -27.28 4.25 -14.63
N ALA A 151 -26.69 3.92 -13.46
CA ALA A 151 -25.85 2.73 -13.31
C ALA A 151 -26.64 1.45 -13.59
N LYS A 152 -26.10 0.59 -14.47
CA LYS A 152 -26.69 -0.73 -14.72
C LYS A 152 -26.37 -1.67 -13.54
N PRO A 153 -27.23 -2.67 -13.27
CA PRO A 153 -26.88 -3.73 -12.34
C PRO A 153 -25.59 -4.45 -12.77
N GLY A 154 -24.72 -4.74 -11.81
CA GLY A 154 -23.41 -5.32 -12.11
C GLY A 154 -22.45 -5.30 -10.93
N LYS A 155 -21.26 -5.90 -11.13
CA LYS A 155 -20.16 -5.88 -10.17
C LYS A 155 -19.09 -4.93 -10.68
N TYR A 156 -18.78 -3.91 -9.89
CA TYR A 156 -17.80 -2.88 -10.21
C TYR A 156 -16.66 -2.94 -9.20
N THR A 157 -15.49 -3.37 -9.66
CA THR A 157 -14.33 -3.64 -8.81
C THR A 157 -13.40 -2.43 -8.77
N PHE A 158 -12.83 -2.16 -7.59
CA PHE A 158 -11.67 -1.30 -7.44
C PHE A 158 -10.40 -2.11 -7.71
N GLU A 159 -9.60 -1.65 -8.66
CA GLU A 159 -8.39 -2.36 -9.09
C GLU A 159 -7.16 -1.54 -8.74
N LEU A 160 -6.07 -2.21 -8.37
CA LEU A 160 -4.78 -1.55 -8.29
C LEU A 160 -4.40 -1.00 -9.66
N THR A 161 -3.72 0.13 -9.65
CA THR A 161 -3.13 0.73 -10.84
C THR A 161 -1.75 1.27 -10.54
N LYS A 162 -1.27 2.21 -11.35
CA LYS A 162 0.00 2.90 -11.14
C LYS A 162 -0.27 4.40 -11.04
N ASP A 163 0.20 5.00 -9.96
CA ASP A 163 0.33 6.44 -9.85
C ASP A 163 1.51 6.91 -10.72
N PRO A 164 1.34 7.93 -11.58
CA PRO A 164 2.42 8.41 -12.45
C PRO A 164 3.59 9.06 -11.69
N LEU A 165 3.37 9.53 -10.46
CA LEU A 165 4.38 10.15 -9.60
C LEU A 165 4.97 9.14 -8.61
N GLN A 166 4.11 8.35 -7.95
CA GLN A 166 4.49 7.49 -6.82
C GLN A 166 4.70 6.01 -7.21
N GLY A 167 4.28 5.60 -8.41
CA GLY A 167 4.41 4.23 -8.87
C GLY A 167 3.30 3.30 -8.38
N GLY A 168 3.66 2.08 -7.98
CA GLY A 168 2.70 1.03 -7.63
C GLY A 168 2.28 1.05 -6.15
N LEU A 169 1.50 0.03 -5.77
CA LEU A 169 1.19 -0.25 -4.37
C LEU A 169 2.44 -0.57 -3.57
N TYR A 170 2.66 0.13 -2.45
CA TYR A 170 3.73 -0.19 -1.50
C TYR A 170 3.42 0.26 -0.06
N PHE A 171 4.07 -0.41 0.89
CA PHE A 171 4.39 0.09 2.22
C PHE A 171 5.89 0.33 2.33
N GLY A 172 6.28 1.38 3.01
CA GLY A 172 7.65 1.77 3.26
C GLY A 172 7.90 1.85 4.75
N SER A 173 9.04 1.32 5.17
CA SER A 173 9.49 1.35 6.55
C SER A 173 9.75 2.79 7.02
N ILE A 174 9.74 2.96 8.35
CA ILE A 174 10.07 4.23 9.03
C ILE A 174 11.51 4.67 8.78
N ASP A 175 12.42 3.74 8.46
CA ASP A 175 13.80 4.06 8.13
C ASP A 175 13.96 4.75 6.75
N GLY A 176 12.94 4.68 5.89
CA GLY A 176 12.96 5.23 4.54
C GLY A 176 13.82 4.47 3.53
N TYR A 177 14.44 3.36 3.91
CA TYR A 177 15.29 2.53 3.05
C TYR A 177 14.56 1.29 2.55
N HIS A 178 13.65 0.73 3.35
CA HIS A 178 12.94 -0.49 3.01
C HIS A 178 11.52 -0.21 2.55
N SER A 179 11.08 -0.96 1.54
CA SER A 179 9.69 -0.98 1.09
C SER A 179 9.30 -2.38 0.62
N TRP A 180 8.02 -2.68 0.74
CA TRP A 180 7.45 -3.96 0.35
C TRP A 180 6.05 -3.77 -0.22
N LYS A 181 5.57 -4.81 -0.89
CA LYS A 181 4.24 -4.82 -1.49
C LYS A 181 3.30 -5.62 -0.60
N PRO A 182 2.31 -5.00 0.07
CA PRO A 182 1.31 -5.74 0.83
C PRO A 182 0.40 -6.54 -0.11
N ALA A 183 -0.25 -7.57 0.43
CA ALA A 183 -1.36 -8.23 -0.23
C ALA A 183 -2.54 -7.26 -0.36
N PHE A 184 -3.31 -7.37 -1.44
CA PHE A 184 -4.44 -6.48 -1.70
C PHE A 184 -5.71 -7.28 -2.00
N THR A 185 -6.75 -7.03 -1.21
CA THR A 185 -8.10 -7.53 -1.48
C THR A 185 -8.95 -6.41 -2.05
N SER A 186 -9.27 -6.53 -3.35
CA SER A 186 -10.12 -5.58 -4.06
C SER A 186 -11.51 -5.47 -3.45
N GLY A 187 -11.92 -4.22 -3.21
CA GLY A 187 -13.30 -3.86 -2.89
C GLY A 187 -14.17 -3.84 -4.13
N LYS A 188 -15.47 -4.09 -3.94
CA LYS A 188 -16.46 -4.18 -5.02
C LYS A 188 -17.72 -3.43 -4.65
N VAL A 189 -18.32 -2.76 -5.61
CA VAL A 189 -19.70 -2.28 -5.52
C VAL A 189 -20.57 -3.17 -6.39
N ILE A 190 -21.54 -3.83 -5.77
CA ILE A 190 -22.55 -4.63 -6.45
C ILE A 190 -23.80 -3.75 -6.60
N VAL A 191 -24.02 -3.23 -7.81
CA VAL A 191 -25.23 -2.47 -8.11
C VAL A 191 -26.37 -3.45 -8.35
N VAL A 192 -27.43 -3.31 -7.58
CA VAL A 192 -28.66 -4.09 -7.70
C VAL A 192 -29.83 -3.24 -8.14
N LYS A 193 -30.92 -3.91 -8.53
CA LYS A 193 -32.18 -3.28 -8.92
C LYS A 193 -32.84 -2.58 -7.73
#